data_AF-A0A3B0WYD6-F1
#
_entry.id   AF-A0A3B0WYD6-F1
#
_cell.length_a   1.000
_cell.length_b   1.000
_cell.length_c   1.000
_cell.angle_alpha   90.00
_cell.angle_beta   90.00
_cell.angle_gamma   90.00
#
_symmetry.space_group_name_H-M   'P 1'
#
loop_
_entity.id
_entity.type
_entity.pdbx_description
1 polymer ?
#
loop_
_entity_poly.entity_id
_entity_poly.type
_entity_poly.pdbx_seq_one_letter_code
_entity_poly.pdbx_strand_id
1 'polypeptide(L)' 'MKTWKLIYNKFNPEQEPLREALCTLGNGYFGTRGAVSENMATRVHYPGTYIAGVYNTL' A
#
# COMPACT_ATOMS: atom_id res chain seq x y z
N MET A 1 -23.04 -2.59 -0.42
CA MET A 1 -21.70 -2.98 0.08
C MET A 1 -21.52 -4.47 -0.16
N LYS A 2 -20.40 -4.91 -0.77
CA LYS A 2 -20.02 -6.33 -0.70
C LYS A 2 -19.37 -6.53 0.67
N THR A 3 -19.99 -7.31 1.56
CA THR A 3 -19.64 -7.41 2.99
C THR A 3 -18.16 -7.71 3.27
N TRP A 4 -17.44 -8.27 2.31
CA TRP A 4 -16.05 -8.70 2.43
C TRP A 4 -15.10 -8.09 1.38
N LYS A 5 -15.48 -6.99 0.71
CA LYS A 5 -14.63 -6.38 -0.33
C LYS A 5 -14.54 -4.87 -0.15
N LEU A 6 -13.31 -4.38 -0.07
CA LEU A 6 -12.97 -2.96 -0.26
C LEU A 6 -12.63 -2.76 -1.74
N ILE A 7 -13.32 -1.84 -2.42
CA ILE A 7 -13.21 -1.64 -3.87
C ILE A 7 -13.04 -0.16 -4.17
N TYR A 8 -11.99 0.18 -4.91
CA TYR A 8 -11.75 1.48 -5.53
C TYR A 8 -11.88 1.33 -7.04
N ASN A 9 -12.82 2.07 -7.66
CA ASN A 9 -13.11 1.97 -9.10
C ASN A 9 -12.58 3.17 -9.91
N LYS A 10 -11.91 4.11 -9.26
CA LYS A 10 -11.39 5.34 -9.86
C LYS A 10 -10.03 5.65 -9.27
N PHE A 11 -9.23 6.38 -10.02
CA PHE A 11 -7.97 6.97 -9.58
C PHE A 11 -8.22 8.40 -9.12
N ASN A 12 -7.74 8.76 -7.93
CA ASN A 12 -7.70 10.13 -7.43
C ASN A 12 -6.34 10.34 -6.72
N PRO A 13 -5.42 11.14 -7.30
CA PRO A 13 -4.08 11.33 -6.75
C PRO A 13 -4.05 11.71 -5.27
N GLU A 14 -4.99 12.51 -4.80
CA GLU A 14 -5.05 12.96 -3.40
C GLU A 14 -5.45 11.85 -2.43
N GLN A 15 -6.11 10.80 -2.93
CA GLN A 15 -6.56 9.66 -2.13
C GLN A 15 -5.69 8.41 -2.28
N GLU A 16 -4.75 8.39 -3.23
CA GLU A 16 -3.88 7.22 -3.45
C GLU A 16 -3.07 6.84 -2.20
N PRO A 17 -2.51 7.76 -1.39
CA PRO A 17 -1.81 7.36 -0.15
C PRO A 17 -2.70 6.58 0.83
N LEU A 18 -3.97 6.95 0.94
CA LEU A 18 -4.97 6.26 1.75
C LEU A 18 -5.35 4.91 1.14
N ARG A 19 -5.60 4.86 -0.17
CA ARG A 19 -5.91 3.62 -0.89
C ARG A 19 -4.79 2.61 -0.74
N GLU A 20 -3.54 3.02 -0.93
CA GLU A 20 -2.37 2.16 -0.76
C GLU A 20 -2.25 1.60 0.67
N ALA A 21 -2.60 2.40 1.68
CA ALA A 21 -2.64 1.95 3.07
C ALA A 21 -3.75 0.92 3.30
N LEU A 22 -4.99 1.21 2.87
CA LEU A 22 -6.14 0.33 3.10
C LEU A 22 -6.11 -0.95 2.26
N CYS A 23 -5.47 -0.92 1.09
CA CYS A 23 -5.26 -2.09 0.22
C CYS A 23 -3.91 -2.79 0.47
N THR A 24 -3.23 -2.51 1.59
CA THR A 24 -2.01 -3.23 1.99
C THR A 24 -2.33 -4.69 2.26
N LEU A 25 -1.45 -5.58 1.80
CA LEU A 25 -1.50 -7.01 2.16
C LEU A 25 -0.32 -7.34 3.07
N GLY A 26 -0.53 -8.27 4.00
CA GLY A 26 0.51 -8.74 4.91
C GLY A 26 0.12 -10.03 5.61
N ASN A 27 1.12 -10.74 6.13
CA ASN A 27 0.97 -12.05 6.75
C ASN A 27 1.63 -12.16 8.14
N GLY A 28 2.02 -11.03 8.73
CA GLY A 28 2.76 -10.98 10.00
C GLY A 28 4.28 -11.12 9.85
N TYR A 29 4.78 -11.74 8.76
CA TYR A 29 6.22 -11.77 8.44
C TYR A 29 6.63 -10.56 7.60
N PHE A 30 5.82 -10.20 6.60
CA PHE A 30 6.02 -8.99 5.81
C PHE A 30 4.68 -8.34 5.43
N GLY A 31 4.76 -7.09 5.00
CA GLY A 31 3.63 -6.35 4.43
C GLY A 31 4.07 -5.50 3.23
N THR A 32 3.22 -5.44 2.21
CA THR A 32 3.43 -4.66 0.99
C THR A 32 2.25 -3.71 0.80
N ARG A 33 2.55 -2.41 0.68
CA ARG A 33 1.53 -1.38 0.41
C ARG A 33 0.79 -1.68 -0.89
N GLY A 34 -0.49 -1.33 -0.97
CA GLY A 34 -1.34 -1.57 -2.14
C GLY A 34 -1.07 -0.66 -3.34
N ALA A 35 0.18 -0.25 -3.56
CA ALA A 35 0.61 0.50 -4.73
C ALA A 35 0.67 -0.42 -5.96
N VAL A 36 0.43 0.14 -7.15
CA VAL A 36 0.59 -0.62 -8.39
C VAL A 36 2.07 -0.97 -8.58
N SER A 37 2.36 -2.20 -8.99
CA SER A 37 3.73 -2.74 -9.08
C SER A 37 4.65 -1.99 -10.04
N GLU A 38 4.08 -1.28 -11.02
CA GLU A 38 4.82 -0.48 -12.00
C GLU A 38 5.13 0.95 -11.52
N ASN A 39 4.56 1.37 -10.38
CA ASN A 39 4.80 2.71 -9.84
C ASN A 39 6.14 2.79 -9.09
N MET A 40 6.84 3.90 -9.32
CA MET A 40 7.95 4.32 -8.47
C MET A 40 7.47 5.25 -7.35
N ALA A 41 8.33 5.47 -6.35
CA ALA A 41 8.07 6.45 -5.30
C ALA A 41 7.97 7.86 -5.90
N THR A 42 6.85 8.53 -5.64
CA THR A 42 6.53 9.88 -6.12
C THR A 42 5.78 10.64 -5.03
N ARG A 43 5.27 11.83 -5.35
CA ARG A 43 4.37 12.58 -4.45
C ARG A 43 2.99 11.94 -4.30
N VAL A 44 2.59 11.10 -5.25
CA VAL A 44 1.26 10.45 -5.28
C VAL A 44 1.34 9.02 -4.74
N HIS A 45 2.40 8.30 -5.14
CA HIS A 45 2.57 6.88 -4.81
C HIS A 45 3.75 6.65 -3.87
N TYR A 46 3.55 5.78 -2.90
CA TYR A 46 4.59 5.37 -1.97
C TYR A 46 4.66 3.83 -1.92
N PRO A 47 5.22 3.19 -2.97
CA PRO A 47 5.42 1.75 -2.97
C PRO A 47 6.42 1.38 -1.87
N GLY A 48 6.09 0.34 -1.10
CA GLY A 48 6.91 -0.08 0.03
C GLY A 48 6.58 -1.50 0.47
N THR A 49 7.62 -2.29 0.72
CA THR A 49 7.54 -3.61 1.33
C THR A 49 8.41 -3.63 2.58
N TYR A 50 7.83 -4.08 3.69
CA TYR A 50 8.46 -4.07 5.00
C TYR A 50 8.47 -5.49 5.56
N ILE A 51 9.61 -5.90 6.12
CA ILE A 51 9.78 -7.19 6.77
C ILE A 51 9.82 -6.95 8.28
N ALA A 52 9.04 -7.72 9.04
CA ALA A 52 8.98 -7.60 10.49
C ALA A 52 10.38 -7.81 11.10
N GLY A 53 10.81 -6.88 11.94
CA GLY A 53 12.13 -6.92 12.58
C GLY A 53 13.30 -6.46 11.70
N VAL A 54 13.09 -6.11 10.43
CA VAL A 54 14.13 -5.52 9.58
C VAL A 54 14.01 -4.00 9.64
N TYR A 55 14.95 -3.36 10.33
CA TYR A 55 15.03 -1.91 10.46
C TYR A 55 16.49 -1.45 10.39
N ASN A 56 16.69 -0.21 9.96
CA ASN A 56 18.01 0.42 9.94
C ASN A 56 18.22 1.24 11.23
N THR A 57 19.41 1.16 11.81
CA THR A 57 19.83 1.95 12.99
C THR A 57 20.96 2.93 12.72
N LEU A 58 21.47 2.97 11.48
CA LEU A 58 22.47 3.93 11.03
C LEU A 58 21.90 5.34 10.95
#